data_AF-A0A5F2G5S3-F1
#
_entry.id   AF-A0A5F2G5S3-F1
#
_cell.length_a   1.000
_cell.length_b   1.000
_cell.length_c   1.000
_cell.angle_alpha   90.00
_cell.angle_beta   90.00
_cell.angle_gamma   90.00
#
_symmetry.space_group_name_H-M   'P 1'
#
loop_
_entity.id
_entity.type
_entity.pdbx_description
1 polymer ?
#
loop_
_entity_poly.entity_id
_entity_poly.type
_entity_poly.pdbx_seq_one_letter_code
_entity_poly.pdbx_strand_id
1 'polypeptide(L)'
;IDAAPGIDLLQVGHRGVNLVRVGDAWAFRTAGDLAFLMSRDTVQQRKLSRAALDVLAIIAYHQPVTRAEIEDIRGVETSKGTLDTLMETEWIRMRG
;
A
#
# COMPACT_ATOMS: atom_id res chain seq x y z
N ILE A 1 39.75 16.32 28.72
CA ILE A 1 39.68 16.73 27.30
C ILE A 1 38.23 17.07 27.08
N ASP A 2 37.97 18.36 27.14
CA ASP A 2 36.67 19.00 27.20
C ASP A 2 36.20 19.24 25.75
N ALA A 3 35.20 18.48 25.32
CA ALA A 3 34.50 18.66 24.04
C ALA A 3 33.11 18.03 24.23
N ALA A 4 31.97 18.71 24.07
CA ALA A 4 31.71 19.95 23.38
C ALA A 4 30.49 20.65 24.04
N PRO A 5 30.58 21.95 24.39
CA PRO A 5 29.45 22.76 24.88
C PRO A 5 28.40 23.07 23.78
N GLY A 6 28.41 22.35 22.65
CA GLY A 6 27.55 22.60 21.49
C GLY A 6 26.43 21.57 21.25
N ILE A 7 26.42 20.44 21.98
CA ILE A 7 25.41 19.38 21.80
C ILE A 7 24.08 19.78 22.45
N ASP A 8 24.13 20.63 23.48
CA ASP A 8 22.97 21.11 24.22
C ASP A 8 22.07 22.05 23.39
N LEU A 9 22.67 22.75 22.41
CA LEU A 9 21.94 23.62 21.46
C LEU A 9 21.09 22.83 20.45
N LEU A 10 21.29 21.51 20.33
CA LEU A 10 20.48 20.66 19.46
C LEU A 10 19.23 20.08 20.16
N GLN A 11 19.11 20.23 21.48
CA GLN A 11 17.97 19.70 22.24
C GLN A 11 16.81 20.70 22.42
N VAL A 12 16.99 21.98 22.07
CA VAL A 12 15.98 23.03 22.27
C VAL A 12 15.38 23.45 20.94
N GLY A 13 14.29 22.78 20.55
CA GLY A 13 13.39 23.23 19.50
C GLY A 13 12.75 22.07 18.76
N HIS A 14 11.45 22.19 18.45
CA HIS A 14 10.67 21.27 17.62
C HIS A 14 11.42 20.79 16.37
N ARG A 15 12.15 19.68 16.49
CA ARG A 15 12.83 19.02 15.36
C ARG A 15 12.53 17.53 15.47
N GLY A 16 12.02 16.95 14.39
CA GLY A 16 11.60 15.55 14.36
C GLY A 16 12.73 14.51 14.51
N VAL A 17 13.97 14.91 14.80
CA VAL A 17 15.13 14.01 14.93
C VAL A 17 16.07 14.50 16.03
N ASN A 18 16.38 13.62 16.97
CA ASN A 18 17.29 13.78 18.10
C ASN A 18 18.58 12.97 17.88
N LEU A 19 19.72 13.49 18.31
CA LEU A 19 20.97 12.74 18.33
C LEU A 19 21.12 12.05 19.69
N VAL A 20 21.19 10.72 19.72
CA VAL A 20 21.28 9.92 20.95
C VAL A 20 22.57 9.11 20.95
N ARG A 21 23.25 9.07 22.09
CA ARG A 21 24.43 8.21 22.29
C ARG A 21 23.98 6.78 22.60
N VAL A 22 24.40 5.81 21.78
CA VAL A 22 24.13 4.38 21.97
C VAL A 22 25.48 3.66 22.04
N GLY A 23 25.87 3.24 23.25
CA GLY A 23 27.21 2.72 23.51
C GLY A 23 28.29 3.76 23.23
N ASP A 24 29.28 3.41 22.42
CA ASP A 24 30.37 4.32 22.00
C ASP A 24 30.08 5.09 20.70
N ALA A 25 28.89 4.95 20.13
CA ALA A 25 28.49 5.59 18.88
C ALA A 25 27.34 6.59 19.06
N TRP A 26 27.24 7.53 18.13
CA TRP A 26 26.15 8.50 18.06
C TRP A 26 25.21 8.16 16.91
N ALA A 27 23.91 8.12 17.19
CA ALA A 27 22.89 7.81 16.19
C ALA A 27 21.80 8.90 16.17
N PHE A 28 21.42 9.32 14.97
CA PHE A 28 20.21 10.10 14.78
C PHE A 28 18.98 9.21 14.96
N ARG A 29 18.04 9.61 15.80
CA ARG A 29 16.77 8.93 16.10
C ARG A 29 15.64 9.92 15.98
N THR A 30 14.52 9.53 15.37
CA THR A 30 13.32 10.36 15.35
C THR A 30 12.89 10.70 16.79
N ALA A 31 12.47 11.93 17.03
CA ALA A 31 11.96 12.33 18.35
C ALA A 31 10.72 11.48 18.70
N GLY A 32 10.67 10.96 19.94
CA GLY A 32 9.66 9.96 20.36
C GLY A 32 8.23 10.49 20.38
N ASP A 33 8.06 11.81 20.38
CA ASP A 33 6.80 12.54 20.23
C ASP A 33 6.20 12.45 18.81
N LEU A 34 6.99 12.07 17.80
CA LEU A 34 6.53 11.84 16.42
C LEU A 34 6.31 10.36 16.06
N ALA A 35 6.53 9.43 17.00
CA ALA A 35 6.34 7.99 16.75
C ALA A 35 4.92 7.66 16.26
N PHE A 36 3.91 8.38 16.75
CA PHE A 36 2.53 8.29 16.29
C PHE A 36 2.33 8.71 14.82
N LEU A 37 3.10 9.68 14.30
CA LEU A 37 3.04 10.11 12.89
C LEU A 37 3.81 9.18 11.94
N MET A 38 4.59 8.24 12.47
CA MET A 38 5.36 7.27 11.67
C MET A 38 4.60 5.98 11.35
N SER A 39 3.39 5.80 11.89
CA SER A 39 2.45 4.79 11.41
C SER A 39 1.85 5.25 10.09
N ARG A 40 2.55 4.97 8.98
CA ARG A 40 1.84 4.91 7.70
C ARG A 40 0.91 3.72 7.80
N ASP A 41 -0.37 3.95 8.03
CA ASP A 41 -1.42 2.97 7.76
C ASP A 41 -1.39 2.67 6.27
N THR A 42 -0.47 1.80 5.86
CA THR A 42 -0.45 1.27 4.51
C THR A 42 -1.60 0.28 4.49
N VAL A 43 -2.73 0.70 3.93
CA VAL A 43 -3.78 -0.25 3.57
C VAL A 43 -3.15 -1.19 2.56
N GLN A 44 -2.85 -2.42 3.00
CA GLN A 44 -2.29 -3.44 2.14
C GLN A 44 -3.35 -3.76 1.08
N GLN A 45 -3.20 -3.19 -0.11
CA GLN A 45 -4.10 -3.49 -1.23
C GLN A 45 -3.97 -4.98 -1.53
N ARG A 46 -5.08 -5.72 -1.39
CA ARG A 46 -5.11 -7.14 -1.71
C ARG A 46 -4.85 -7.28 -3.21
N LYS A 47 -3.79 -8.01 -3.57
CA LYS A 47 -3.49 -8.29 -4.97
C LYS A 47 -4.60 -9.16 -5.57
N LEU A 48 -5.05 -8.81 -6.78
CA LEU A 48 -5.96 -9.65 -7.55
C LEU A 48 -5.30 -11.01 -7.82
N SER A 49 -6.11 -12.07 -7.79
CA SER A 49 -5.67 -13.39 -8.21
C SER A 49 -5.38 -13.40 -9.71
N ARG A 50 -4.62 -14.40 -10.19
CA ARG A 50 -4.36 -14.52 -11.62
C ARG A 50 -5.66 -14.66 -12.44
N ALA A 51 -6.60 -15.48 -11.94
CA ALA A 51 -7.90 -15.65 -12.58
C ALA A 51 -8.69 -14.33 -12.66
N ALA A 52 -8.64 -13.49 -11.63
CA ALA A 52 -9.29 -12.18 -11.64
C ALA A 52 -8.64 -11.22 -12.64
N LEU A 53 -7.32 -11.24 -12.77
CA LEU A 53 -6.61 -10.44 -13.79
C LEU A 53 -6.95 -10.87 -15.21
N ASP A 54 -7.02 -12.18 -15.47
CA ASP A 54 -7.38 -12.70 -16.79
C ASP A 54 -8.80 -12.26 -17.18
N VAL A 55 -9.76 -12.36 -16.25
CA VAL A 55 -11.15 -11.87 -16.45
C VAL A 55 -11.16 -10.35 -16.67
N LEU A 56 -10.43 -9.58 -15.88
CA LEU A 56 -10.35 -8.13 -16.01
C LEU A 56 -9.78 -7.72 -17.38
N ALA A 57 -8.77 -8.43 -17.89
CA ALA A 57 -8.19 -8.18 -19.20
C ALA A 57 -9.22 -8.39 -20.32
N ILE A 58 -9.98 -9.49 -20.28
CA ILE A 58 -11.03 -9.75 -21.26
C ILE A 58 -12.07 -8.64 -21.26
N ILE A 59 -12.54 -8.21 -20.09
CA ILE A 59 -13.52 -7.12 -19.96
C ILE A 59 -12.95 -5.82 -20.54
N ALA A 60 -11.70 -5.47 -20.22
CA ALA A 60 -11.07 -4.23 -20.65
C ALA A 60 -10.97 -4.11 -22.19
N TYR A 61 -10.62 -5.22 -22.86
CA TYR A 61 -10.42 -5.24 -24.31
C TYR A 61 -11.68 -5.57 -25.13
N HIS A 62 -12.66 -6.25 -24.54
CA HIS A 62 -13.84 -6.73 -25.26
C HIS A 62 -15.17 -6.10 -24.80
N GLN A 63 -15.15 -5.11 -23.91
CA GLN A 63 -16.39 -4.40 -23.55
C GLN A 63 -17.09 -3.77 -24.78
N PRO A 64 -18.43 -3.86 -24.88
CA PRO A 64 -19.36 -4.53 -23.97
C PRO A 64 -19.31 -6.06 -24.12
N VAL A 65 -19.20 -6.79 -23.01
CA VAL A 65 -19.10 -8.26 -22.98
C VAL A 65 -19.94 -8.82 -21.83
N THR A 66 -20.55 -9.98 -22.05
CA THR A 66 -21.36 -10.72 -21.08
C THR A 66 -20.55 -11.80 -20.38
N ARG A 67 -21.06 -12.32 -19.25
CA ARG A 67 -20.42 -13.44 -18.54
C ARG A 67 -20.23 -14.67 -19.43
N ALA A 68 -21.23 -15.01 -20.24
CA ALA A 68 -21.17 -16.17 -21.12
C ALA A 68 -20.06 -16.02 -22.16
N GLU A 69 -19.90 -14.83 -22.75
CA GLU A 69 -18.82 -14.54 -23.70
C GLU A 69 -17.44 -14.55 -23.03
N ILE A 70 -17.33 -14.07 -21.78
CA ILE A 70 -16.08 -14.17 -21.01
C ILE A 70 -15.69 -15.65 -20.81
N GLU A 71 -16.65 -16.50 -20.43
CA GLU A 71 -16.41 -17.92 -20.20
C GLU A 71 -16.08 -18.67 -21.50
N ASP A 72 -16.71 -18.30 -22.61
CA ASP A 72 -16.40 -18.82 -23.95
C ASP A 72 -14.96 -18.47 -24.36
N ILE A 73 -14.54 -17.21 -24.21
CA ILE A 73 -13.16 -16.76 -24.51
C ILE A 73 -12.14 -17.47 -23.62
N ARG A 74 -12.46 -17.71 -22.34
CA ARG A 74 -11.57 -18.41 -21.40
C ARG A 74 -11.54 -19.92 -21.60
N GLY A 75 -12.56 -20.50 -22.24
CA GLY A 75 -12.76 -21.94 -22.36
C GLY A 75 -13.02 -22.66 -21.02
N VAL A 76 -13.26 -21.92 -19.94
CA VAL A 76 -13.55 -22.43 -18.61
C VAL A 76 -14.54 -21.54 -17.89
N GLU A 77 -15.35 -22.13 -17.01
CA GLU A 77 -16.31 -21.39 -16.20
C GLU A 77 -15.59 -20.36 -15.30
N THR A 78 -16.20 -19.20 -15.14
CA THR A 78 -15.68 -18.16 -14.25
C THR A 78 -16.30 -18.38 -12.88
N SER A 79 -15.48 -18.42 -11.81
CA SER A 79 -16.04 -18.57 -10.47
C SER A 79 -16.96 -17.39 -10.15
N LYS A 80 -18.10 -17.67 -9.50
CA LYS A 80 -19.07 -16.62 -9.14
C LYS A 80 -18.41 -15.43 -8.44
N GLY A 81 -17.53 -15.70 -7.47
CA GLY A 81 -16.85 -14.65 -6.71
C GLY A 81 -15.82 -13.82 -7.47
N THR A 82 -15.38 -14.20 -8.68
CA THR A 82 -14.39 -13.39 -9.41
C THR A 82 -14.99 -12.09 -9.90
N LEU A 83 -16.18 -12.14 -10.52
CA LEU A 83 -16.88 -10.93 -10.97
C LEU A 83 -17.32 -10.08 -9.79
N ASP A 84 -17.81 -10.72 -8.71
CA ASP A 84 -18.19 -10.03 -7.47
C ASP A 84 -17.00 -9.26 -6.88
N THR A 85 -15.83 -9.91 -6.76
CA THR A 85 -14.60 -9.26 -6.28
C THR A 85 -14.24 -8.06 -7.14
N LEU A 86 -14.31 -8.17 -8.46
CA LEU A 86 -13.98 -7.07 -9.38
C LEU A 86 -14.98 -5.90 -9.29
N MET A 87 -16.25 -6.17 -8.97
CA MET A 87 -17.25 -5.14 -8.71
C MET A 87 -17.05 -4.48 -7.35
N GLU A 88 -16.83 -5.27 -6.29
CA GLU A 88 -16.57 -4.77 -4.92
C GLU A 88 -15.32 -3.90 -4.84
N THR A 89 -14.32 -4.21 -5.65
CA THR A 89 -13.08 -3.44 -5.76
C THR A 89 -13.16 -2.30 -6.80
N GLU A 90 -14.35 -2.06 -7.35
CA GLU A 90 -14.67 -0.98 -8.30
C GLU A 90 -13.85 -1.00 -9.62
N TRP A 91 -13.26 -2.14 -10.00
CA TRP A 91 -12.53 -2.27 -11.26
C TRP A 91 -13.47 -2.41 -12.46
N ILE A 92 -14.67 -2.95 -12.25
CA ILE A 92 -15.70 -3.11 -13.28
C ILE A 92 -17.06 -2.64 -12.75
N ARG A 93 -17.96 -2.31 -13.68
CA ARG A 93 -19.35 -1.95 -13.38
C ARG A 93 -20.28 -2.52 -14.44
N MET A 94 -21.53 -2.80 -14.07
CA MET A 94 -22.54 -3.16 -15.06
C MET A 94 -22.82 -1.97 -15.99
N ARG A 95 -22.85 -2.26 -17.28
CA ARG A 95 -23.27 -1.32 -18.32
C ARG A 95 -24.73 -1.63 -18.66
N GLY A 96 -25.62 -0.72 -18.29
CA GLY A 96 -27.05 -0.75 -18.64
C GLY A 96 -27.30 -0.21 -20.05
#